data_AF-A0AAW2VAE7-F1
#
_entry.id   AF-A0AAW2VAE7-F1
#
_cell.length_a   1.000
_cell.length_b   1.000
_cell.length_c   1.000
_cell.angle_alpha   90.00
_cell.angle_beta   90.00
_cell.angle_gamma   90.00
#
_symmetry.space_group_name_H-M   'P 1'
#
loop_
_entity.id
_entity.type
_entity.pdbx_description
1 polymer ?
#
loop_
_entity_poly.entity_id
_entity_poly.type
_entity_poly.pdbx_seq_one_letter_code
_entity_poly.pdbx_strand_id
1 'polypeptide(L)'
;MTSLSGGFSVGSVFVGSFVLLFFFSCNVLTATEFDFGSLTLSSLKLLGDAHLSNGSVRLTRDLGVPNSGSGKVLYSKPVKFRRAGVQSPASFSTSFSFSVTNLNPSSIGGGLAFVISPDDEFVGDAGGFLGIMDAKGAPKGVVAVEFDTLMDVEFEDINGNHVGLDLNSMVSAEVGDLETIDVDLKSGDLVNSWVDYSGPGRAIKVYVSYSNSKPEEPIISATFDLDDYIMNDIMFVGFSGSTQGSTEIHTIHWWNFSSSFDEHPRYNPVSPTGSPPPPGLLMNPTADTAYLAPPSLAPESDNSNSTSHGKGSSGKCRNPLCRKGAVVGVVIATAFFLALCALAFIWAYSKKFKNDKTWRLWLMM
;
A
#
# COMPACT_ATOMS: atom_id res chain seq x y z
N MET A 1 20.20 18.86 102.80
CA MET A 1 18.82 18.99 103.31
C MET A 1 18.35 20.36 102.87
N THR A 2 17.39 20.57 101.98
CA THR A 2 16.21 19.80 101.55
C THR A 2 15.88 20.20 100.10
N SER A 3 15.30 19.24 99.37
CA SER A 3 14.72 19.37 98.03
C SER A 3 13.54 20.34 97.99
N LEU A 4 13.39 21.11 96.91
CA LEU A 4 12.13 21.72 96.49
C LEU A 4 12.00 21.67 94.95
N SER A 5 10.83 21.19 94.55
CA SER A 5 10.37 20.89 93.20
C SER A 5 9.98 22.12 92.38
N GLY A 6 10.03 21.99 91.05
CA GLY A 6 9.30 22.85 90.12
C GLY A 6 9.53 22.41 88.68
N GLY A 7 8.57 21.69 88.11
CA GLY A 7 8.63 21.20 86.73
C GLY A 7 8.37 22.29 85.70
N PHE A 8 8.90 22.10 84.49
CA PHE A 8 8.40 22.76 83.29
C PHE A 8 8.38 21.80 82.10
N SER A 9 7.32 22.00 81.32
CA SER A 9 6.75 21.12 80.31
C SER A 9 7.45 21.20 78.96
N VAL A 10 7.29 20.09 78.23
CA VAL A 10 7.60 19.76 76.84
C VAL A 10 7.33 20.91 75.85
N GLY A 11 8.26 21.09 74.91
CA GLY A 11 8.09 21.94 73.73
C GLY A 11 9.04 21.52 72.59
N SER A 12 8.85 20.32 72.05
CA SER A 12 9.53 19.90 70.82
C SER A 12 8.89 20.60 69.61
N VAL A 13 9.61 21.55 69.03
CA VAL A 13 9.22 22.22 67.78
C VAL A 13 9.44 21.24 66.62
N PHE A 14 8.35 20.64 66.13
CA PHE A 14 8.35 19.94 64.85
C PHE A 14 8.31 20.96 63.72
N VAL A 15 9.44 21.16 63.05
CA VAL A 15 9.50 21.87 61.76
C VAL A 15 9.04 20.88 60.69
N GLY A 16 7.76 20.96 60.32
CA GLY A 16 7.21 20.20 59.20
C GLY A 16 7.70 20.78 57.88
N SER A 17 8.60 20.07 57.18
CA SER A 17 8.90 20.32 55.77
C SER A 17 7.68 19.98 54.92
N PHE A 18 6.97 20.99 54.44
CA PHE A 18 6.01 20.85 53.34
C PHE A 18 6.81 20.67 52.04
N VAL A 19 7.04 19.43 51.62
CA VAL A 19 7.52 19.12 50.27
C VAL A 19 6.31 19.22 49.33
N LEU A 20 6.16 20.35 48.66
CA LEU A 20 5.19 20.51 47.58
C LEU A 20 5.71 19.72 46.36
N LEU A 21 5.27 18.48 46.20
CA LEU A 21 5.46 17.72 44.97
C LEU A 21 4.58 18.34 43.87
N PHE A 22 5.15 19.30 43.13
CA PHE A 22 4.61 19.65 41.82
C PHE A 22 4.79 18.44 40.91
N PHE A 23 3.76 17.61 40.81
CA PHE A 23 3.59 16.71 39.67
C PHE A 23 3.34 17.61 38.45
N PHE A 24 4.41 18.06 37.80
CA PHE A 24 4.34 18.40 36.39
C PHE A 24 3.97 17.11 35.67
N SER A 25 2.67 16.92 35.45
CA SER A 25 2.18 16.01 34.43
C SER A 25 2.66 16.63 33.12
N CYS A 26 3.85 16.23 32.68
CA CYS A 26 4.23 16.39 31.30
C CYS A 26 3.19 15.56 30.54
N ASN A 27 2.20 16.23 29.94
CA ASN A 27 1.36 15.57 28.94
C ASN A 27 2.32 15.14 27.85
N VAL A 28 2.73 13.87 27.92
CA VAL A 28 3.47 13.25 26.84
C VAL A 28 2.55 13.39 25.64
N LEU A 29 2.96 14.19 24.65
CA LEU A 29 2.37 14.17 23.32
C LEU A 29 2.34 12.69 22.93
N THR A 30 1.15 12.09 22.94
CA THR A 30 0.97 10.68 22.61
C THR A 30 1.12 10.57 21.10
N ALA A 31 2.35 10.79 20.63
CA ALA A 31 2.73 10.81 19.25
C ALA A 31 3.29 9.44 18.90
N THR A 32 2.76 8.85 17.84
CA THR A 32 3.41 7.70 17.19
C THR A 32 4.28 8.28 16.10
N GLU A 33 5.58 8.01 16.17
CA GLU A 33 6.54 8.40 15.15
C GLU A 33 7.46 7.23 14.86
N PHE A 34 7.65 6.93 13.59
CA PHE A 34 8.68 6.01 13.13
C PHE A 34 9.16 6.38 11.73
N ASP A 35 10.39 5.98 11.45
CA ASP A 35 10.98 5.99 10.12
C ASP A 35 11.52 4.59 9.80
N PHE A 36 11.61 4.24 8.52
CA PHE A 36 12.08 2.94 8.04
C PHE A 36 13.46 2.58 8.59
N GLY A 37 14.34 3.57 8.81
CA GLY A 37 15.64 3.36 9.46
C GLY A 37 15.56 2.90 10.92
N SER A 38 14.43 3.12 11.59
CA SER A 38 14.12 2.66 12.95
C SER A 38 13.27 1.39 12.99
N LEU A 39 12.71 0.97 11.85
CA LEU A 39 11.88 -0.23 11.78
C LEU A 39 12.76 -1.48 11.87
N THR A 40 12.37 -2.40 12.73
CA THR A 40 12.93 -3.75 12.82
C THR A 40 11.96 -4.74 12.19
N LEU A 41 12.40 -5.98 11.91
CA LEU A 41 11.49 -7.04 11.47
C LEU A 41 10.30 -7.22 12.42
N SER A 42 10.53 -7.07 13.72
CA SER A 42 9.50 -7.16 14.76
C SER A 42 8.54 -5.95 14.81
N SER A 43 8.84 -4.84 14.14
CA SER A 43 7.95 -3.68 14.06
C SER A 43 6.98 -3.75 12.89
N LEU A 44 7.04 -4.80 12.05
CA LEU A 44 6.18 -5.00 10.89
C LEU A 44 5.39 -6.30 11.03
N LYS A 45 4.12 -6.27 10.59
CA LYS A 45 3.27 -7.45 10.42
C LYS A 45 3.04 -7.65 8.93
N LEU A 46 3.53 -8.76 8.39
CA LEU A 46 3.39 -9.13 6.98
C LEU A 46 2.28 -10.18 6.84
N LEU A 47 1.32 -9.92 5.97
CA LEU A 47 0.12 -10.74 5.76
C LEU A 47 -0.04 -11.08 4.27
N GLY A 48 -0.70 -12.20 4.00
CA GLY A 48 -0.97 -12.65 2.63
C GLY A 48 0.32 -12.90 1.85
N ASP A 49 0.43 -12.25 0.70
CA ASP A 49 1.59 -12.37 -0.19
C ASP A 49 2.77 -11.47 0.21
N ALA A 50 2.59 -10.59 1.20
CA ALA A 50 3.63 -9.65 1.60
C ALA A 50 4.85 -10.35 2.21
N HIS A 51 6.04 -9.95 1.77
CA HIS A 51 7.31 -10.52 2.23
C HIS A 51 8.45 -9.50 2.08
N LEU A 52 9.57 -9.79 2.74
CA LEU A 52 10.76 -8.95 2.62
C LEU A 52 11.62 -9.42 1.45
N SER A 53 12.18 -8.45 0.74
CA SER A 53 13.10 -8.69 -0.36
C SER A 53 14.15 -7.59 -0.39
N ASN A 54 15.42 -7.97 -0.21
CA ASN A 54 16.59 -7.07 -0.29
C ASN A 54 16.47 -5.78 0.53
N GLY A 55 15.89 -5.86 1.73
CA GLY A 55 15.72 -4.72 2.62
C GLY A 55 14.54 -3.80 2.27
N SER A 56 13.67 -4.20 1.34
CA SER A 56 12.38 -3.58 1.04
C SER A 56 11.24 -4.55 1.35
N VAL A 57 10.00 -4.05 1.38
CA VAL A 57 8.80 -4.88 1.52
C VAL A 57 8.15 -5.03 0.15
N ARG A 58 7.89 -6.26 -0.29
CA ARG A 58 7.04 -6.55 -1.45
C ARG A 58 5.66 -6.94 -0.97
N LEU A 59 4.62 -6.37 -1.57
CA LEU A 59 3.22 -6.66 -1.23
C LEU A 59 2.67 -7.85 -2.04
N THR A 60 3.22 -8.08 -3.24
CA THR A 60 2.81 -9.17 -4.15
C THR A 60 3.98 -10.10 -4.46
N ARG A 61 3.68 -11.33 -4.91
CA ARG A 61 4.68 -12.34 -5.28
C ARG A 61 5.06 -12.26 -6.76
N ASP A 62 6.26 -12.71 -7.09
CA ASP A 62 6.76 -12.86 -8.47
C ASP A 62 6.19 -14.15 -9.10
N LEU A 63 4.89 -14.18 -9.38
CA LEU A 63 4.19 -15.31 -10.00
C LEU A 63 3.87 -15.02 -11.47
N GLY A 64 3.81 -16.07 -12.29
CA GLY A 64 3.35 -15.96 -13.68
C GLY A 64 1.83 -15.81 -13.79
N VAL A 65 1.37 -15.31 -14.93
CA VAL A 65 -0.07 -15.16 -15.24
C VAL A 65 -0.72 -16.48 -15.71
N PRO A 66 -2.04 -16.66 -15.50
CA PRO A 66 -2.96 -15.78 -14.77
C PRO A 66 -2.93 -16.07 -13.27
N ASN A 67 -2.57 -15.08 -12.45
CA ASN A 67 -2.63 -15.18 -10.99
C ASN A 67 -3.02 -13.82 -10.37
N SER A 68 -3.88 -13.88 -9.36
CA SER A 68 -4.26 -12.73 -8.54
C SER A 68 -3.95 -13.05 -7.09
N GLY A 69 -3.15 -12.21 -6.44
CA GLY A 69 -2.81 -12.33 -5.03
C GLY A 69 -2.85 -10.97 -4.36
N SER A 70 -3.06 -10.96 -3.04
CA SER A 70 -3.05 -9.76 -2.22
C SER A 70 -2.12 -9.94 -1.02
N GLY A 71 -1.46 -8.85 -0.64
CA GLY A 71 -0.61 -8.83 0.54
C GLY A 71 -0.69 -7.48 1.23
N LYS A 72 -0.40 -7.52 2.53
CA LYS A 72 -0.50 -6.35 3.40
C LYS A 72 0.67 -6.31 4.36
N VAL A 73 1.24 -5.13 4.56
CA VAL A 73 2.22 -4.86 5.62
C VAL A 73 1.67 -3.80 6.54
N LEU A 74 1.69 -4.04 7.84
CA LEU A 74 1.23 -3.09 8.85
C LEU A 74 2.34 -2.79 9.85
N TYR A 75 2.37 -1.56 10.37
CA TYR A 75 3.13 -1.26 11.57
C TYR A 75 2.54 -2.05 12.75
N SER A 76 3.38 -2.81 13.46
CA SER A 76 2.90 -3.82 14.42
C SER A 76 2.29 -3.22 15.68
N LYS A 77 2.56 -1.95 15.99
CA LYS A 77 1.92 -1.24 17.10
C LYS A 77 0.77 -0.40 16.59
N PRO A 78 -0.43 -0.49 17.17
CA PRO A 78 -1.54 0.33 16.72
C PRO A 78 -1.32 1.81 17.04
N VAL A 79 -1.85 2.67 16.17
CA VAL A 79 -1.81 4.13 16.25
C VAL A 79 -3.12 4.63 16.84
N LYS A 80 -3.04 5.54 17.81
CA LYS A 80 -4.22 6.14 18.44
C LYS A 80 -4.72 7.33 17.61
N PHE A 81 -5.91 7.21 17.03
CA PHE A 81 -6.54 8.28 16.22
C PHE A 81 -7.59 9.07 16.99
N ARG A 82 -8.15 8.52 18.07
CA ARG A 82 -9.05 9.24 18.99
C ARG A 82 -8.51 9.34 20.40
N ARG A 83 -8.82 10.44 21.07
CA ARG A 83 -8.46 10.63 22.47
C ARG A 83 -9.58 11.34 23.22
N ALA A 84 -9.97 10.78 24.36
CA ALA A 84 -10.93 11.41 25.26
C ALA A 84 -10.50 12.85 25.62
N GLY A 85 -11.44 13.79 25.50
CA GLY A 85 -11.21 15.21 25.77
C GLY A 85 -10.66 16.02 24.60
N VAL A 86 -10.30 15.39 23.48
CA VAL A 86 -9.92 16.07 22.22
C VAL A 86 -11.09 15.95 21.24
N GLN A 87 -11.48 17.06 20.62
CA GLN A 87 -12.65 17.12 19.73
C GLN A 87 -12.34 16.76 18.27
N SER A 88 -11.06 16.68 17.92
CA SER A 88 -10.61 16.31 16.60
C SER A 88 -9.87 14.97 16.63
N PRO A 89 -9.93 14.19 15.55
CA PRO A 89 -9.03 13.06 15.37
C PRO A 89 -7.57 13.53 15.36
N ALA A 90 -6.64 12.59 15.51
CA ALA A 90 -5.21 12.88 15.39
C ALA A 90 -4.89 13.47 14.00
N SER A 91 -4.04 14.49 13.97
CA SER A 91 -3.33 14.90 12.76
C SER A 91 -2.28 13.84 12.45
N PHE A 92 -2.03 13.54 11.18
CA PHE A 92 -0.95 12.65 10.78
C PHE A 92 -0.25 13.11 9.51
N SER A 93 1.00 12.70 9.37
CA SER A 93 1.77 12.82 8.13
C SER A 93 2.50 11.51 7.87
N THR A 94 2.49 11.06 6.63
CA THR A 94 3.27 9.91 6.18
C THR A 94 3.90 10.20 4.84
N SER A 95 5.12 9.71 4.66
CA SER A 95 5.87 9.81 3.41
C SER A 95 6.44 8.44 3.10
N PHE A 96 6.39 8.04 1.84
CA PHE A 96 6.89 6.74 1.43
C PHE A 96 7.36 6.75 -0.02
N SER A 97 8.25 5.83 -0.32
CA SER A 97 8.78 5.60 -1.67
C SER A 97 8.43 4.17 -2.08
N PHE A 98 7.86 4.01 -3.26
CA PHE A 98 7.48 2.72 -3.80
C PHE A 98 7.80 2.61 -5.29
N SER A 99 7.74 1.39 -5.82
CA SER A 99 7.77 1.15 -7.25
C SER A 99 6.75 0.06 -7.61
N VAL A 100 6.19 0.16 -8.82
CA VAL A 100 5.44 -0.92 -9.45
C VAL A 100 6.24 -1.39 -10.65
N THR A 101 6.88 -2.54 -10.49
CA THR A 101 7.64 -3.17 -11.56
C THR A 101 6.86 -4.33 -12.15
N ASN A 102 7.19 -4.71 -13.38
CA ASN A 102 6.44 -5.73 -14.07
C ASN A 102 7.36 -6.68 -14.82
N LEU A 103 7.19 -8.00 -14.60
CA LEU A 103 7.94 -9.02 -15.33
C LEU A 103 7.52 -9.10 -16.81
N ASN A 104 6.27 -8.73 -17.11
CA ASN A 104 5.75 -8.64 -18.46
C ASN A 104 5.07 -7.27 -18.65
N PRO A 105 5.66 -6.32 -19.39
CA PRO A 105 5.10 -4.97 -19.56
C PRO A 105 3.68 -4.90 -20.11
N SER A 106 3.18 -5.98 -20.73
CA SER A 106 1.80 -6.07 -21.23
C SER A 106 0.78 -6.61 -20.21
N SER A 107 1.22 -6.94 -19.00
CA SER A 107 0.47 -7.64 -17.97
C SER A 107 0.22 -6.70 -16.79
N ILE A 108 -0.76 -5.81 -16.91
CA ILE A 108 -0.98 -4.67 -16.02
C ILE A 108 -2.11 -4.96 -15.03
N GLY A 109 -2.06 -4.35 -13.86
CA GLY A 109 -3.13 -4.31 -12.86
C GLY A 109 -2.81 -5.06 -11.58
N GLY A 110 -2.74 -4.37 -10.47
CA GLY A 110 -3.93 -4.04 -9.71
C GLY A 110 -3.64 -2.71 -9.06
N GLY A 111 -2.70 -2.71 -8.13
CA GLY A 111 -2.20 -1.48 -7.53
C GLY A 111 -1.81 -1.70 -6.08
N LEU A 112 -1.56 -0.60 -5.40
CA LEU A 112 -1.29 -0.58 -3.97
C LEU A 112 -1.99 0.59 -3.29
N ALA A 113 -2.08 0.56 -1.98
CA ALA A 113 -2.61 1.66 -1.19
C ALA A 113 -1.88 1.80 0.14
N PHE A 114 -1.73 3.04 0.61
CA PHE A 114 -1.52 3.32 2.02
C PHE A 114 -2.86 3.14 2.74
N VAL A 115 -2.90 2.42 3.86
CA VAL A 115 -4.14 2.07 4.56
C VAL A 115 -4.09 2.46 6.04
N ILE A 116 -5.24 2.91 6.55
CA ILE A 116 -5.60 2.97 7.96
C ILE A 116 -6.70 1.92 8.17
N SER A 117 -6.37 0.82 8.83
CA SER A 117 -7.22 -0.37 8.97
C SER A 117 -7.64 -0.57 10.44
N PRO A 118 -8.89 -0.99 10.72
CA PRO A 118 -9.33 -1.34 12.07
C PRO A 118 -8.82 -2.70 12.54
N ASP A 119 -8.35 -3.53 11.61
CA ASP A 119 -7.98 -4.93 11.81
C ASP A 119 -6.56 -5.16 11.29
N ASP A 120 -5.76 -5.90 12.06
CA ASP A 120 -4.36 -6.20 11.75
C ASP A 120 -4.12 -7.64 11.29
N GLU A 121 -5.16 -8.42 11.03
CA GLU A 121 -5.10 -9.79 10.52
C GLU A 121 -5.81 -9.94 9.17
N PHE A 122 -6.68 -9.00 8.82
CA PHE A 122 -7.49 -9.05 7.62
C PHE A 122 -6.71 -8.68 6.35
N VAL A 123 -6.80 -9.57 5.36
CA VAL A 123 -6.35 -9.35 3.98
C VAL A 123 -7.58 -9.40 3.08
N GLY A 124 -7.83 -8.32 2.34
CA GLY A 124 -8.96 -8.21 1.41
C GLY A 124 -8.75 -9.02 0.13
N ASP A 125 -9.77 -8.96 -0.73
CA ASP A 125 -9.75 -9.63 -2.02
C ASP A 125 -8.66 -9.02 -2.93
N ALA A 126 -8.12 -9.84 -3.84
CA ALA A 126 -7.19 -9.38 -4.86
C ALA A 126 -7.93 -8.72 -6.04
N GLY A 127 -7.19 -8.23 -7.04
CA GLY A 127 -7.74 -7.45 -8.15
C GLY A 127 -7.97 -5.99 -7.76
N GLY A 128 -8.97 -5.34 -8.33
CA GLY A 128 -9.29 -3.94 -7.99
C GLY A 128 -9.74 -3.70 -6.54
N PHE A 129 -9.87 -4.74 -5.70
CA PHE A 129 -10.04 -4.55 -4.25
C PHE A 129 -8.71 -4.25 -3.51
N LEU A 130 -7.58 -4.38 -4.20
CA LEU A 130 -6.22 -4.03 -3.73
C LEU A 130 -5.80 -4.66 -2.39
N GLY A 131 -6.47 -5.72 -1.93
CA GLY A 131 -6.29 -6.30 -0.60
C GLY A 131 -6.80 -5.43 0.57
N ILE A 132 -7.48 -4.32 0.26
CA ILE A 132 -7.99 -3.34 1.23
C ILE A 132 -9.22 -3.90 1.92
N MET A 133 -10.21 -4.34 1.12
CA MET A 133 -11.46 -4.94 1.56
C MET A 133 -11.85 -6.15 0.73
N ASP A 134 -12.84 -6.93 1.18
CA ASP A 134 -13.47 -7.99 0.40
C ASP A 134 -14.69 -7.48 -0.38
N ALA A 135 -15.19 -8.29 -1.32
CA ALA A 135 -16.39 -7.99 -2.10
C ALA A 135 -17.69 -7.87 -1.25
N LYS A 136 -17.64 -8.22 0.04
CA LYS A 136 -18.74 -8.02 1.00
C LYS A 136 -18.58 -6.68 1.76
N GLY A 137 -17.49 -5.96 1.51
CA GLY A 137 -17.13 -4.68 2.09
C GLY A 137 -16.59 -4.77 3.51
N ALA A 138 -15.91 -5.87 3.88
CA ALA A 138 -15.14 -5.98 5.12
C ALA A 138 -13.65 -5.72 4.86
N PRO A 139 -12.89 -5.12 5.81
CA PRO A 139 -13.37 -4.60 7.08
C PRO A 139 -14.11 -3.27 6.88
N LYS A 140 -14.95 -2.90 7.85
CA LYS A 140 -15.61 -1.60 7.84
C LYS A 140 -14.70 -0.53 8.43
N GLY A 141 -14.71 0.67 7.89
CA GLY A 141 -13.94 1.81 8.40
C GLY A 141 -12.47 1.80 8.00
N VAL A 142 -12.17 1.26 6.82
CA VAL A 142 -10.85 1.46 6.22
C VAL A 142 -10.82 2.83 5.54
N VAL A 143 -9.73 3.56 5.74
CA VAL A 143 -9.38 4.73 4.94
C VAL A 143 -8.12 4.37 4.16
N ALA A 144 -8.12 4.63 2.86
CA ALA A 144 -6.95 4.35 2.03
C ALA A 144 -6.63 5.51 1.08
N VAL A 145 -5.35 5.60 0.72
CA VAL A 145 -4.89 6.37 -0.43
C VAL A 145 -4.34 5.35 -1.43
N GLU A 146 -5.11 5.07 -2.47
CA GLU A 146 -4.78 4.09 -3.50
C GLU A 146 -3.95 4.68 -4.64
N PHE A 147 -3.17 3.82 -5.28
CA PHE A 147 -2.35 4.08 -6.45
C PHE A 147 -2.68 2.97 -7.45
N ASP A 148 -3.67 3.24 -8.29
CA ASP A 148 -4.29 2.24 -9.17
C ASP A 148 -3.62 2.22 -10.54
N THR A 149 -3.28 1.01 -10.99
CA THR A 149 -2.61 0.74 -12.26
C THR A 149 -3.55 0.20 -13.33
N LEU A 150 -4.83 -0.02 -13.02
CA LEU A 150 -5.85 -0.52 -13.92
C LEU A 150 -7.13 0.31 -13.79
N MET A 151 -8.02 0.20 -14.79
CA MET A 151 -9.30 0.89 -14.78
C MET A 151 -10.39 -0.16 -14.65
N ASP A 152 -10.98 -0.25 -13.46
CA ASP A 152 -12.14 -1.07 -13.15
C ASP A 152 -13.41 -0.22 -13.22
N VAL A 153 -14.26 -0.51 -14.22
CA VAL A 153 -15.48 0.27 -14.48
C VAL A 153 -16.46 0.18 -13.31
N GLU A 154 -16.47 -0.95 -12.59
CA GLU A 154 -17.27 -1.14 -11.38
C GLU A 154 -16.88 -0.25 -10.20
N PHE A 155 -15.65 0.29 -10.19
CA PHE A 155 -15.13 1.19 -9.14
C PHE A 155 -15.11 2.66 -9.57
N GLU A 156 -15.65 2.94 -10.76
CA GLU A 156 -15.76 4.29 -11.33
C GLU A 156 -14.41 4.98 -11.61
N ASP A 157 -13.36 4.18 -11.81
CA ASP A 157 -12.02 4.65 -12.10
C ASP A 157 -11.99 5.58 -13.32
N ILE A 158 -11.23 6.66 -13.19
CA ILE A 158 -11.12 7.66 -14.28
C ILE A 158 -10.20 7.18 -15.42
N ASN A 159 -9.17 6.39 -15.08
CA ASN A 159 -8.17 5.81 -15.97
C ASN A 159 -7.34 4.75 -15.20
N GLY A 160 -6.40 4.07 -15.88
CA GLY A 160 -5.51 3.06 -15.27
C GLY A 160 -4.19 3.62 -14.72
N ASN A 161 -4.19 4.87 -14.26
CA ASN A 161 -3.02 5.54 -13.71
C ASN A 161 -3.45 6.72 -12.82
N HIS A 162 -4.07 6.41 -11.69
CA HIS A 162 -4.61 7.44 -10.81
C HIS A 162 -4.22 7.21 -9.35
N VAL A 163 -4.40 8.26 -8.55
CA VAL A 163 -4.38 8.19 -7.09
C VAL A 163 -5.80 8.46 -6.59
N GLY A 164 -6.23 7.72 -5.59
CA GLY A 164 -7.58 7.77 -5.06
C GLY A 164 -7.62 7.95 -3.54
N LEU A 165 -8.68 8.59 -3.03
CA LEU A 165 -8.98 8.65 -1.61
C LEU A 165 -10.20 7.76 -1.30
N ASP A 166 -9.94 6.60 -0.72
CA ASP A 166 -10.96 5.62 -0.42
C ASP A 166 -11.46 5.76 1.01
N LEU A 167 -12.76 5.94 1.15
CA LEU A 167 -13.43 6.13 2.41
C LEU A 167 -14.42 4.99 2.65
N ASN A 168 -13.92 3.86 3.13
CA ASN A 168 -14.69 2.62 3.38
C ASN A 168 -15.49 2.14 2.15
N SER A 169 -14.89 2.30 0.96
CA SER A 169 -15.42 1.98 -0.36
C SER A 169 -14.24 1.85 -1.32
N MET A 170 -14.35 1.02 -2.37
CA MET A 170 -13.39 1.04 -3.49
C MET A 170 -13.72 2.12 -4.52
N VAL A 171 -14.92 2.72 -4.48
CA VAL A 171 -15.18 3.95 -5.24
C VAL A 171 -14.57 5.11 -4.46
N SER A 172 -13.50 5.68 -5.02
CA SER A 172 -12.78 6.82 -4.47
C SER A 172 -13.68 8.05 -4.26
N ALA A 173 -13.55 8.69 -3.10
CA ALA A 173 -14.26 9.92 -2.77
C ALA A 173 -13.66 11.16 -3.46
N GLU A 174 -12.36 11.13 -3.74
CA GLU A 174 -11.63 12.14 -4.50
C GLU A 174 -10.54 11.43 -5.31
N VAL A 175 -10.29 11.87 -6.54
CA VAL A 175 -9.36 11.22 -7.47
C VAL A 175 -8.39 12.24 -8.06
N GLY A 176 -7.13 11.86 -8.18
CA GLY A 176 -6.08 12.61 -8.85
C GLY A 176 -5.57 11.86 -10.07
N ASP A 177 -5.63 12.49 -11.25
CA ASP A 177 -5.07 11.93 -12.48
C ASP A 177 -3.55 12.14 -12.53
N LEU A 178 -2.78 11.05 -12.43
CA LEU A 178 -1.32 11.12 -12.38
C LEU A 178 -0.70 11.51 -13.74
N GLU A 179 -1.43 11.37 -14.85
CA GLU A 179 -0.97 11.87 -16.15
C GLU A 179 -0.81 13.41 -16.13
N THR A 180 -1.58 14.13 -15.31
CA THR A 180 -1.52 15.60 -15.22
C THR A 180 -0.23 16.14 -14.59
N ILE A 181 0.53 15.26 -13.93
CA ILE A 181 1.81 15.56 -13.28
C ILE A 181 2.96 14.72 -13.85
N ASP A 182 2.76 14.12 -15.03
CA ASP A 182 3.73 13.28 -15.74
C ASP A 182 4.29 12.12 -14.89
N VAL A 183 3.45 11.52 -14.03
CA VAL A 183 3.80 10.32 -13.25
C VAL A 183 3.08 9.11 -13.82
N ASP A 184 3.82 8.08 -14.20
CA ASP A 184 3.29 6.75 -14.55
C ASP A 184 3.69 5.73 -13.49
N LEU A 185 2.70 5.19 -12.78
CA LEU A 185 2.90 4.17 -11.75
C LEU A 185 3.57 2.92 -12.31
N LYS A 186 3.33 2.61 -13.60
CA LYS A 186 3.78 1.38 -14.27
C LYS A 186 5.19 1.48 -14.87
N SER A 187 5.83 2.64 -14.72
CA SER A 187 7.18 2.92 -15.24
C SER A 187 8.27 2.01 -14.64
N GLY A 188 8.05 1.48 -13.44
CA GLY A 188 9.08 0.82 -12.64
C GLY A 188 10.04 1.79 -11.94
N ASP A 189 9.88 3.09 -12.17
CA ASP A 189 10.65 4.13 -11.48
C ASP A 189 10.20 4.27 -10.02
N LEU A 190 11.06 4.89 -9.21
CA LEU A 190 10.76 5.16 -7.81
C LEU A 190 9.78 6.35 -7.71
N VAL A 191 8.59 6.08 -7.18
CA VAL A 191 7.55 7.08 -6.92
C VAL A 191 7.57 7.44 -5.43
N ASN A 192 7.59 8.73 -5.12
CA ASN A 192 7.46 9.26 -3.77
C ASN A 192 6.06 9.83 -3.55
N SER A 193 5.49 9.57 -2.38
CA SER A 193 4.22 10.16 -1.97
C SER A 193 4.27 10.70 -0.55
N TRP A 194 3.48 11.74 -0.31
CA TRP A 194 3.25 12.35 0.99
C TRP A 194 1.76 12.47 1.22
N VAL A 195 1.29 12.07 2.39
CA VAL A 195 -0.10 12.19 2.81
C VAL A 195 -0.13 12.93 4.13
N ASP A 196 -0.74 14.12 4.13
CA ASP A 196 -0.95 14.91 5.34
C ASP A 196 -2.43 15.03 5.63
N TYR A 197 -2.81 14.71 6.87
CA TYR A 197 -4.16 14.95 7.37
C TYR A 197 -4.11 15.88 8.57
N SER A 198 -4.88 16.96 8.50
CA SER A 198 -5.11 17.86 9.64
C SER A 198 -6.36 17.42 10.39
N GLY A 199 -6.20 16.98 11.64
CA GLY A 199 -7.31 16.63 12.52
C GLY A 199 -8.26 17.82 12.76
N PRO A 200 -7.77 18.98 13.22
CA PRO A 200 -8.60 20.17 13.39
C PRO A 200 -9.20 20.70 12.08
N GLY A 201 -8.44 20.62 10.98
CA GLY A 201 -8.85 21.10 9.67
C GLY A 201 -9.77 20.14 8.91
N ARG A 202 -9.86 18.87 9.33
CA ARG A 202 -10.64 17.81 8.67
C ARG A 202 -10.32 17.72 7.17
N ALA A 203 -9.04 17.82 6.87
CA ALA A 203 -8.56 17.97 5.51
C ALA A 203 -7.35 17.09 5.27
N ILE A 204 -7.35 16.39 4.13
CA ILE A 204 -6.24 15.60 3.64
C ILE A 204 -5.64 16.25 2.41
N LYS A 205 -4.33 16.15 2.29
CA LYS A 205 -3.59 16.48 1.07
C LYS A 205 -2.68 15.33 0.70
N VAL A 206 -2.78 14.88 -0.54
CA VAL A 206 -1.90 13.85 -1.12
C VAL A 206 -1.03 14.49 -2.18
N TYR A 207 0.24 14.12 -2.18
CA TYR A 207 1.25 14.61 -3.10
C TYR A 207 1.96 13.40 -3.70
N VAL A 208 2.31 13.47 -4.98
CA VAL A 208 3.01 12.41 -5.70
C VAL A 208 4.08 13.02 -6.60
N SER A 209 5.26 12.41 -6.65
CA SER A 209 6.34 12.85 -7.54
C SER A 209 7.39 11.76 -7.74
N TYR A 210 8.08 11.78 -8.89
CA TYR A 210 9.36 11.08 -9.03
C TYR A 210 10.50 11.78 -8.27
N SER A 211 10.36 13.06 -7.93
CA SER A 211 11.34 13.80 -7.13
C SER A 211 11.34 13.33 -5.67
N ASN A 212 12.48 13.45 -5.00
CA ASN A 212 12.60 13.23 -3.56
C ASN A 212 12.13 14.44 -2.73
N SER A 213 11.70 15.52 -3.38
CA SER A 213 11.14 16.71 -2.74
C SER A 213 9.64 16.75 -2.94
N LYS A 214 8.92 17.03 -1.84
CA LYS A 214 7.46 17.20 -1.86
C LYS A 214 7.07 18.35 -2.78
N PRO A 215 6.17 18.13 -3.76
CA PRO A 215 5.61 19.19 -4.60
C PRO A 215 4.91 20.29 -3.78
N GLU A 216 4.83 21.50 -4.34
CA GLU A 216 4.08 22.61 -3.72
C GLU A 216 2.57 22.36 -3.74
N GLU A 217 2.06 21.89 -4.89
CA GLU A 217 0.64 21.61 -5.10
C GLU A 217 0.33 20.13 -4.87
N PRO A 218 -0.74 19.82 -4.11
CA PRO A 218 -1.20 18.44 -3.95
C PRO A 218 -1.94 17.96 -5.20
N ILE A 219 -1.87 16.66 -5.47
CA ILE A 219 -2.68 16.02 -6.51
C ILE A 219 -4.11 15.74 -6.03
N ILE A 220 -4.30 15.54 -4.72
CA ILE A 220 -5.61 15.46 -4.05
C ILE A 220 -5.64 16.44 -2.88
N SER A 221 -6.71 17.23 -2.79
CA SER A 221 -7.01 18.06 -1.61
C SER A 221 -8.49 17.94 -1.27
N ALA A 222 -8.82 17.18 -0.24
CA ALA A 222 -10.19 16.86 0.13
C ALA A 222 -10.47 17.14 1.61
N THR A 223 -11.75 17.36 1.95
CA THR A 223 -12.21 17.52 3.33
C THR A 223 -13.11 16.37 3.74
N PHE A 224 -12.79 15.71 4.85
CA PHE A 224 -13.63 14.70 5.48
C PHE A 224 -13.28 14.60 6.97
N ASP A 225 -14.23 14.13 7.78
CA ASP A 225 -13.93 13.81 9.17
C ASP A 225 -13.43 12.37 9.28
N LEU A 226 -12.15 12.21 9.61
CA LEU A 226 -11.56 10.89 9.84
C LEU A 226 -12.33 10.12 10.93
N ASP A 227 -12.93 10.80 11.91
CA ASP A 227 -13.75 10.15 12.93
C ASP A 227 -14.97 9.41 12.36
N ASP A 228 -15.45 9.72 11.16
CA ASP A 228 -16.56 8.95 10.57
C ASP A 228 -16.14 7.52 10.17
N TYR A 229 -14.83 7.28 10.04
CA TYR A 229 -14.27 6.01 9.55
C TYR A 229 -13.46 5.25 10.61
N ILE A 230 -13.04 5.90 11.69
CA ILE A 230 -12.33 5.23 12.78
C ILE A 230 -13.29 4.29 13.55
N MET A 231 -13.09 2.98 13.47
CA MET A 231 -13.98 2.03 14.18
C MET A 231 -13.57 1.79 15.64
N ASN A 232 -12.30 2.03 15.96
CA ASN A 232 -11.72 1.86 17.29
C ASN A 232 -10.81 3.06 17.60
N ASP A 233 -10.68 3.48 18.85
CA ASP A 233 -9.79 4.61 19.22
C ASP A 233 -8.33 4.44 18.72
N ILE A 234 -7.95 3.18 18.48
CA ILE A 234 -6.69 2.76 17.89
C ILE A 234 -6.94 2.05 16.55
N MET A 235 -6.08 2.28 15.56
CA MET A 235 -6.12 1.65 14.24
C MET A 235 -4.71 1.24 13.82
N PHE A 236 -4.57 0.53 12.71
CA PHE A 236 -3.29 0.10 12.17
C PHE A 236 -2.99 0.83 10.87
N VAL A 237 -1.74 1.23 10.68
CA VAL A 237 -1.29 1.91 9.47
C VAL A 237 -0.34 1.00 8.69
N GLY A 238 -0.34 1.12 7.37
CA GLY A 238 0.57 0.34 6.53
C GLY A 238 0.20 0.39 5.06
N PHE A 239 0.51 -0.67 4.33
CA PHE A 239 0.25 -0.76 2.90
C PHE A 239 -0.45 -2.06 2.55
N SER A 240 -1.33 -1.99 1.57
CA SER A 240 -1.95 -3.13 0.90
C SER A 240 -1.62 -3.08 -0.57
N GLY A 241 -1.54 -4.23 -1.23
CA GLY A 241 -1.39 -4.26 -2.69
C GLY A 241 -1.81 -5.61 -3.24
N SER A 242 -2.19 -5.61 -4.52
CA SER A 242 -2.69 -6.82 -5.16
C SER A 242 -2.39 -6.88 -6.65
N THR A 243 -2.51 -8.08 -7.23
CA THR A 243 -2.50 -8.29 -8.68
C THR A 243 -3.88 -8.70 -9.19
N GLN A 244 -4.17 -8.37 -10.45
CA GLN A 244 -5.44 -8.66 -11.14
C GLN A 244 -5.20 -9.52 -12.38
N GLY A 245 -4.69 -10.74 -12.18
CA GLY A 245 -4.27 -11.59 -13.29
C GLY A 245 -2.98 -11.11 -13.96
N SER A 246 -2.23 -10.24 -13.27
CA SER A 246 -1.04 -9.56 -13.77
C SER A 246 0.27 -10.09 -13.16
N THR A 247 1.39 -9.50 -13.55
CA THR A 247 2.74 -9.79 -13.02
C THR A 247 3.36 -8.59 -12.30
N GLU A 248 2.52 -7.69 -11.78
CA GLU A 248 2.97 -6.51 -11.06
C GLU A 248 3.55 -6.85 -9.69
N ILE A 249 4.70 -6.24 -9.41
CA ILE A 249 5.43 -6.35 -8.15
C ILE A 249 5.42 -4.97 -7.50
N HIS A 250 4.66 -4.87 -6.41
CA HIS A 250 4.51 -3.65 -5.63
C HIS A 250 5.53 -3.65 -4.49
N THR A 251 6.52 -2.76 -4.57
CA THR A 251 7.62 -2.71 -3.59
C THR A 251 7.59 -1.40 -2.82
N ILE A 252 7.53 -1.47 -1.50
CA ILE A 252 7.74 -0.34 -0.58
C ILE A 252 9.23 -0.30 -0.21
N HIS A 253 9.91 0.75 -0.66
CA HIS A 253 11.35 0.94 -0.45
C HIS A 253 11.67 1.69 0.83
N TRP A 254 10.81 2.65 1.20
CA TRP A 254 10.99 3.48 2.39
C TRP A 254 9.63 4.01 2.86
N TRP A 255 9.49 4.22 4.17
CA TRP A 255 8.26 4.68 4.79
C TRP A 255 8.53 5.35 6.13
N ASN A 256 7.95 6.54 6.34
CA ASN A 256 7.83 7.17 7.64
C ASN A 256 6.37 7.48 7.99
N PHE A 257 6.11 7.64 9.27
CA PHE A 257 4.80 8.03 9.76
C PHE A 257 4.94 8.82 11.05
N SER A 258 4.14 9.87 11.20
CA SER A 258 3.98 10.62 12.44
C SER A 258 2.51 10.95 12.65
N SER A 259 2.03 10.84 13.89
CA SER A 259 0.69 11.28 14.30
C SER A 259 0.74 12.03 15.62
N SER A 260 -0.09 13.05 15.78
CA SER A 260 -0.21 13.81 17.02
C SER A 260 -1.64 14.30 17.25
N PHE A 261 -1.95 14.62 18.50
CA PHE A 261 -3.15 15.37 18.83
C PHE A 261 -2.74 16.81 19.08
N ASP A 262 -3.32 17.74 18.32
CA ASP A 262 -3.09 19.16 18.53
C ASP A 262 -3.80 19.59 19.81
N GLU A 263 -3.05 19.71 20.91
CA GLU A 263 -3.66 20.05 22.20
C GLU A 263 -4.01 21.55 22.32
N HIS A 264 -3.60 22.44 21.40
CA HIS A 264 -3.80 23.89 21.53
C HIS A 264 -4.07 24.59 20.18
N PRO A 265 -5.23 25.26 19.97
CA PRO A 265 -5.43 26.17 18.84
C PRO A 265 -4.74 27.53 19.07
N ARG A 266 -3.44 27.51 19.42
CA ARG A 266 -2.61 28.73 19.46
C ARG A 266 -1.42 28.59 18.53
N TYR A 267 -1.59 29.23 17.38
CA TYR A 267 -0.59 29.75 16.45
C TYR A 267 0.88 29.67 16.92
N ASN A 268 1.68 28.86 16.24
CA ASN A 268 3.04 29.20 15.82
C ASN A 268 3.48 28.23 14.70
N PRO A 269 3.89 28.71 13.52
CA PRO A 269 4.36 27.85 12.45
C PRO A 269 5.78 27.38 12.76
N VAL A 270 5.97 26.07 12.87
CA VAL A 270 7.30 25.45 12.76
C VAL A 270 7.31 24.66 11.46
N SER A 271 8.06 25.16 10.49
CA SER A 271 8.36 24.45 9.25
C SER A 271 9.30 23.28 9.55
N PRO A 272 9.00 22.04 9.12
CA PRO A 272 9.99 20.98 9.09
C PRO A 272 10.77 21.09 7.78
N THR A 273 11.98 21.62 7.86
CA THR A 273 13.01 21.46 6.81
C THR A 273 13.75 20.16 7.07
N GLY A 274 13.43 19.12 6.30
CA GLY A 274 14.19 17.87 6.29
C GLY A 274 13.90 17.09 5.02
N SER A 275 14.87 17.03 4.11
CA SER A 275 14.86 16.12 2.96
C SER A 275 15.06 14.67 3.41
N PRO A 276 14.52 13.67 2.70
CA PRO A 276 14.69 12.26 3.08
C PRO A 276 16.17 11.85 3.04
N PRO A 277 16.68 11.11 4.04
CA PRO A 277 17.98 10.44 3.95
C PRO A 277 17.91 9.27 2.93
N PRO A 278 19.05 8.82 2.38
CA PRO A 278 19.09 7.69 1.45
C PRO A 278 18.60 6.38 2.11
N PRO A 279 18.13 5.39 1.32
CA PRO A 279 17.54 4.16 1.84
C PRO A 279 18.47 3.43 2.81
N GLY A 280 18.03 3.27 4.06
CA GLY A 280 18.69 2.43 5.05
C GLY A 280 18.41 0.95 4.79
N LEU A 281 19.45 0.13 4.78
CA LEU A 281 19.31 -1.33 4.64
C LEU A 281 18.71 -1.93 5.91
N LEU A 282 17.58 -2.62 5.78
CA LEU A 282 16.99 -3.50 6.79
C LEU A 282 17.86 -4.76 7.00
N MET A 283 19.08 -4.62 7.53
CA MET A 283 19.85 -5.76 8.03
C MET A 283 20.68 -5.38 9.26
N ASN A 284 20.37 -6.03 10.39
CA ASN A 284 21.25 -6.14 11.54
C ASN A 284 22.17 -7.36 11.33
N PRO A 285 23.52 -7.21 11.25
CA PRO A 285 24.42 -8.33 11.07
C PRO A 285 24.85 -8.89 12.43
N THR A 286 24.04 -9.75 13.05
CA THR A 286 24.55 -10.67 14.08
C THR A 286 23.66 -11.91 14.19
N ALA A 287 23.94 -12.93 13.37
CA ALA A 287 23.71 -14.34 13.70
C ALA A 287 24.44 -15.24 12.68
N ASP A 288 25.44 -15.96 13.18
CA ASP A 288 26.03 -17.21 12.68
C ASP A 288 26.65 -17.28 11.28
N THR A 289 27.92 -16.86 11.22
CA THR A 289 28.90 -17.39 10.27
C THR A 289 29.28 -18.82 10.67
N ALA A 290 28.46 -19.80 10.31
CA ALA A 290 28.92 -21.18 10.20
C ALA A 290 29.38 -21.43 8.75
N TYR A 291 30.69 -21.50 8.56
CA TYR A 291 31.33 -21.93 7.32
C TYR A 291 30.73 -23.26 6.84
N LEU A 292 30.04 -23.25 5.70
CA LEU A 292 29.83 -24.46 4.91
C LEU A 292 30.90 -24.51 3.83
N ALA A 293 31.77 -25.51 3.93
CA ALA A 293 32.78 -25.82 2.93
C ALA A 293 32.11 -26.18 1.58
N PRO A 294 32.74 -25.84 0.43
CA PRO A 294 32.19 -26.15 -0.88
C PRO A 294 32.19 -27.66 -1.14
N PRO A 295 31.19 -28.20 -1.87
CA PRO A 295 31.15 -29.62 -2.19
C PRO A 295 32.28 -30.01 -3.15
N SER A 296 32.87 -31.18 -2.88
CA SER A 296 33.93 -31.81 -3.68
C SER A 296 33.47 -32.11 -5.11
N LEU A 297 34.29 -31.74 -6.09
CA LEU A 297 34.20 -32.19 -7.48
C LEU A 297 34.35 -33.73 -7.54
N ALA A 298 33.55 -34.36 -8.40
CA ALA A 298 33.65 -35.78 -8.73
C ALA A 298 34.80 -36.03 -9.72
N PRO A 299 35.47 -37.19 -9.67
CA PRO A 299 36.68 -37.45 -10.44
C PRO A 299 36.42 -37.70 -11.92
N GLU A 300 37.32 -37.16 -12.75
CA GLU A 300 37.43 -37.42 -14.20
C GLU A 300 37.83 -38.86 -14.48
N SER A 301 37.21 -39.46 -15.50
CA SER A 301 37.66 -40.70 -16.12
C SER A 301 38.41 -40.38 -17.41
N ASP A 302 39.68 -40.76 -17.45
CA ASP A 302 40.53 -40.76 -18.63
C ASP A 302 39.95 -41.59 -19.78
N ASN A 303 40.06 -41.07 -21.00
CA ASN A 303 40.52 -41.89 -22.12
C ASN A 303 41.11 -41.02 -23.23
N SER A 304 42.38 -41.24 -23.48
CA SER A 304 43.18 -40.71 -24.56
C SER A 304 42.88 -41.45 -25.87
N ASN A 305 42.71 -40.72 -26.98
CA ASN A 305 43.57 -40.88 -28.15
C ASN A 305 43.38 -39.77 -29.19
N SER A 306 44.50 -39.40 -29.79
CA SER A 306 44.73 -38.37 -30.80
C SER A 306 44.29 -38.80 -32.22
N THR A 307 43.86 -37.86 -33.07
CA THR A 307 44.58 -37.37 -34.28
C THR A 307 43.70 -36.61 -35.29
N SER A 308 44.23 -35.43 -35.67
CA SER A 308 44.21 -34.68 -36.93
C SER A 308 43.05 -34.66 -37.96
N HIS A 309 42.76 -33.41 -38.36
CA HIS A 309 42.49 -32.88 -39.71
C HIS A 309 41.19 -33.22 -40.47
N GLY A 310 40.49 -32.16 -40.92
CA GLY A 310 39.67 -32.21 -42.13
C GLY A 310 38.62 -31.09 -42.26
N LYS A 311 38.88 -30.13 -43.15
CA LYS A 311 37.88 -29.22 -43.74
C LYS A 311 36.85 -30.03 -44.55
N GLY A 312 35.57 -29.61 -44.54
CA GLY A 312 34.70 -29.75 -45.72
C GLY A 312 33.24 -30.13 -45.49
N SER A 313 32.37 -29.20 -45.89
CA SER A 313 31.13 -29.42 -46.67
C SER A 313 29.85 -29.99 -46.04
N SER A 314 28.77 -29.37 -46.50
CA SER A 314 27.33 -29.64 -46.36
C SER A 314 26.91 -31.11 -46.42
N GLY A 315 25.97 -31.49 -45.56
CA GLY A 315 25.31 -32.80 -45.60
C GLY A 315 23.88 -32.72 -45.05
N LYS A 316 22.92 -32.97 -45.95
CA LYS A 316 21.46 -32.98 -45.75
C LYS A 316 21.02 -34.03 -44.72
N CYS A 317 20.10 -33.65 -43.82
CA CYS A 317 19.30 -34.60 -43.04
C CYS A 317 18.44 -35.47 -43.97
N ARG A 318 18.58 -36.79 -43.84
CA ARG A 318 17.65 -37.81 -44.33
C ARG A 318 17.26 -38.68 -43.14
N ASN A 319 16.04 -38.52 -42.63
CA ASN A 319 15.14 -39.65 -42.37
C ASN A 319 13.72 -39.17 -42.04
N PRO A 320 12.69 -39.98 -42.38
CA PRO A 320 11.31 -39.52 -42.48
C PRO A 320 10.49 -40.06 -41.32
N LEU A 321 10.21 -39.26 -40.29
CA LEU A 321 9.25 -39.60 -39.24
C LEU A 321 8.85 -38.34 -38.47
N CYS A 322 8.00 -37.51 -39.08
CA CYS A 322 7.05 -36.67 -38.36
C CYS A 322 5.88 -36.35 -39.29
N ARG A 323 4.90 -37.24 -39.29
CA ARG A 323 3.57 -37.03 -39.86
C ARG A 323 2.58 -37.26 -38.73
N LYS A 324 1.89 -36.21 -38.28
CA LYS A 324 0.42 -36.17 -38.08
C LYS A 324 -0.03 -34.86 -37.42
N GLY A 325 -1.08 -34.27 -38.02
CA GLY A 325 -1.99 -33.27 -37.44
C GLY A 325 -1.70 -31.84 -37.91
N ALA A 326 -2.63 -31.04 -38.43
CA ALA A 326 -4.03 -31.24 -38.81
C ALA A 326 -4.43 -30.08 -39.75
N VAL A 327 -5.28 -30.37 -40.73
CA VAL A 327 -6.01 -29.37 -41.51
C VAL A 327 -7.15 -28.85 -40.65
N VAL A 328 -7.10 -27.60 -40.20
CA VAL A 328 -8.29 -26.81 -39.80
C VAL A 328 -8.02 -25.34 -40.13
N GLY A 329 -8.20 -24.99 -41.40
CA GLY A 329 -8.49 -23.64 -41.84
C GLY A 329 -9.88 -23.67 -42.47
N VAL A 330 -10.71 -22.66 -42.22
CA VAL A 330 -12.10 -22.50 -42.70
C VAL A 330 -13.19 -23.09 -41.77
N VAL A 331 -13.34 -22.54 -40.56
CA VAL A 331 -14.67 -22.39 -39.89
C VAL A 331 -14.78 -21.09 -39.06
N ILE A 332 -13.68 -20.40 -38.73
CA ILE A 332 -13.75 -19.28 -37.78
C ILE A 332 -14.38 -18.00 -38.40
N ALA A 333 -14.30 -17.79 -39.72
CA ALA A 333 -14.81 -16.56 -40.35
C ALA A 333 -16.35 -16.42 -40.36
N THR A 334 -17.10 -17.53 -40.33
CA THR A 334 -18.57 -17.49 -40.39
C THR A 334 -19.22 -17.15 -39.05
N ALA A 335 -18.60 -17.50 -37.92
CA ALA A 335 -19.14 -17.19 -36.60
C ALA A 335 -19.02 -15.69 -36.26
N PHE A 336 -17.89 -15.07 -36.62
CA PHE A 336 -17.68 -13.63 -36.43
C PHE A 336 -18.59 -12.77 -37.31
N PHE A 337 -18.87 -13.21 -38.55
CA PHE A 337 -19.78 -12.49 -39.44
C PHE A 337 -21.22 -12.51 -38.92
N LEU A 338 -21.71 -13.65 -38.40
CA LEU A 338 -23.05 -13.74 -37.82
C LEU A 338 -23.20 -12.92 -36.53
N ALA A 339 -22.17 -12.86 -35.68
CA ALA A 339 -22.16 -12.03 -34.48
C ALA A 339 -22.23 -10.53 -34.83
N LEU A 340 -21.46 -10.09 -35.83
CA LEU A 340 -21.50 -8.70 -36.31
C LEU A 340 -22.86 -8.34 -36.93
N CYS A 341 -23.47 -9.25 -37.71
CA CYS A 341 -24.82 -9.04 -38.23
C CYS A 341 -25.86 -8.93 -37.11
N ALA A 342 -25.79 -9.79 -36.08
CA ALA A 342 -26.73 -9.75 -34.95
C ALA A 342 -26.63 -8.43 -34.17
N LEU A 343 -25.41 -7.95 -33.90
CA LEU A 343 -25.19 -6.66 -33.24
C LEU A 343 -25.70 -5.49 -34.09
N ALA A 344 -25.51 -5.52 -35.41
CA ALA A 344 -26.05 -4.51 -36.31
C ALA A 344 -27.59 -4.50 -36.33
N PHE A 345 -28.24 -5.68 -36.26
CA PHE A 345 -29.69 -5.77 -36.17
C PHE A 345 -30.23 -5.26 -34.83
N ILE A 346 -29.58 -5.57 -33.70
CA ILE A 346 -29.96 -5.05 -32.37
C ILE A 346 -29.79 -3.53 -32.32
N TRP A 347 -28.71 -3.00 -32.88
CA TRP A 347 -28.48 -1.57 -32.98
C TRP A 347 -29.52 -0.87 -33.87
N ALA A 348 -29.83 -1.44 -35.04
CA ALA A 348 -30.85 -0.88 -35.93
C ALA A 348 -32.26 -0.93 -35.30
N TYR A 349 -32.58 -2.01 -34.58
CA TYR A 349 -33.86 -2.17 -33.88
C TYR A 349 -33.98 -1.16 -32.73
N SER A 350 -32.96 -1.05 -31.87
CA SER A 350 -32.96 -0.07 -30.77
C SER A 350 -33.00 1.39 -31.26
N LYS A 351 -32.38 1.69 -32.40
CA LYS A 351 -32.47 3.00 -33.04
C LYS A 351 -33.86 3.31 -33.60
N LYS A 352 -34.57 2.30 -34.13
CA LYS A 352 -35.94 2.45 -34.65
C LYS A 352 -36.96 2.74 -33.53
N PHE A 353 -36.78 2.14 -32.35
CA PHE A 353 -37.69 2.34 -31.21
C PHE A 353 -37.35 3.54 -30.31
N LYS A 354 -36.17 4.14 -30.44
CA LYS A 354 -35.86 5.42 -29.77
C LYS A 354 -36.56 6.65 -30.40
N ASN A 355 -37.21 6.49 -31.56
CA ASN A 355 -37.95 7.57 -32.23
C ASN A 355 -39.47 7.54 -32.03
N ASP A 356 -40.05 6.53 -31.36
CA ASP A 356 -41.47 6.51 -31.03
C ASP A 356 -41.71 7.01 -29.60
N LYS A 357 -41.87 8.33 -29.46
CA LYS A 357 -42.42 8.98 -28.26
C LYS A 357 -43.92 8.68 -28.13
N THR A 358 -44.29 7.51 -27.63
CA THR A 358 -45.70 7.19 -27.26
C THR A 358 -45.81 6.14 -26.14
N TRP A 359 -45.03 6.27 -25.06
CA TRP A 359 -45.13 5.38 -23.88
C TRP A 359 -45.48 6.07 -22.55
N ARG A 360 -46.08 7.27 -22.59
CA ARG A 360 -46.74 7.87 -21.41
C ARG A 360 -48.24 7.95 -21.64
N LEU A 361 -48.96 6.84 -21.44
CA LEU A 361 -50.43 6.86 -21.23
C LEU A 361 -51.07 5.54 -20.70
N TRP A 362 -50.31 4.55 -20.21
CA TRP A 362 -50.89 3.28 -19.72
C TRP A 362 -50.55 2.92 -18.26
N LEU A 363 -50.42 3.91 -17.38
CA LEU A 363 -50.22 3.67 -15.94
C LEU A 363 -51.16 4.48 -15.04
N MET A 364 -52.34 4.82 -15.55
CA MET A 364 -53.50 5.24 -14.76
C MET A 364 -54.74 4.50 -15.24
N MET A 365 -54.86 3.24 -14.81
CA MET A 365 -56.14 2.56 -14.61
C MET A 365 -55.95 1.44 -13.59
#